data_AF-A0A2R5FM64-F1
#
_entry.id   AF-A0A2R5FM64-F1
#
_cell.length_a   1.000
_cell.length_b   1.000
_cell.length_c   1.000
_cell.angle_alpha   90.00
_cell.angle_beta   90.00
_cell.angle_gamma   90.00
#
_symmetry.space_group_name_H-M   'P 1'
#
loop_
_entity.id
_entity.type
_entity.pdbx_description
1 polymer ?
#
loop_
_entity_poly.entity_id
_entity_poly.type
_entity_poly.pdbx_seq_one_letter_code
_entity_poly.pdbx_strand_id
1 'polypeptide(L)'
;MIAAREQLKADINQLVVYTSTQAHSSIEKAARVAGIKPENFHLIEVDADYRMCPELLQQQIVRDIQSGLIPFYIAATVGTTSSHAIDPLTEIGAIAQVHNIWLHVDGAMSGTAAICPEYQWIHQGLELADSYCFNPHKWMLTNFDCTCFYVKDRAKLIHALSIMPEFLKNQASTSGKVINKAIYSTQ
;
A
#
# COMPACT_ATOMS: atom_id res chain seq x y z
N MET A 1 -0.76 5.33 0.81
CA MET A 1 -2.12 5.94 0.75
C MET A 1 -2.11 7.44 0.47
N ILE A 2 -1.53 8.31 1.32
CA ILE A 2 -1.50 9.78 1.06
C ILE A 2 -0.94 10.10 -0.32
N ALA A 3 0.20 9.50 -0.69
CA ALA A 3 0.79 9.68 -2.03
C ALA A 3 -0.15 9.26 -3.18
N ALA A 4 -0.99 8.24 -2.98
CA ALA A 4 -1.99 7.84 -3.97
C ALA A 4 -3.11 8.89 -4.08
N ARG A 5 -3.58 9.39 -2.94
CA ARG A 5 -4.60 10.44 -2.87
C ARG A 5 -4.17 11.73 -3.57
N GLU A 6 -2.95 12.22 -3.29
CA GLU A 6 -2.45 13.49 -3.86
C GLU A 6 -2.28 13.46 -5.39
N GLN A 7 -2.23 12.27 -6.00
CA GLN A 7 -2.25 12.15 -7.47
C GLN A 7 -3.63 12.39 -8.07
N LEU A 8 -4.69 12.32 -7.26
CA LEU A 8 -6.06 12.51 -7.70
C LEU A 8 -6.52 13.91 -7.30
N LYS A 9 -7.06 14.65 -8.27
CA LYS A 9 -7.80 15.90 -8.02
C LYS A 9 -9.27 15.58 -7.77
N ALA A 10 -9.54 14.83 -6.69
CA ALA A 10 -10.85 14.30 -6.35
C ALA A 10 -11.32 14.79 -4.97
N ASP A 11 -12.63 14.84 -4.76
CA ASP A 11 -13.18 15.04 -3.41
C ASP A 11 -12.83 13.81 -2.56
N ILE A 12 -12.18 14.04 -1.42
CA ILE A 12 -11.81 13.00 -0.45
C ILE A 12 -13.02 12.17 0.00
N ASN A 13 -14.22 12.76 0.01
CA ASN A 13 -15.46 12.08 0.37
C ASN A 13 -15.89 11.00 -0.62
N GLN A 14 -15.33 10.99 -1.83
CA GLN A 14 -15.63 10.01 -2.88
C GLN A 14 -14.59 8.90 -2.95
N LEU A 15 -13.45 9.03 -2.25
CA LEU A 15 -12.33 8.10 -2.37
C LEU A 15 -12.58 6.80 -1.62
N VAL A 16 -12.29 5.67 -2.27
CA VAL A 16 -12.52 4.31 -1.72
C VAL A 16 -11.22 3.50 -1.62
N VAL A 17 -11.04 2.85 -0.46
CA VAL A 17 -9.94 1.94 -0.15
C VAL A 17 -10.46 0.51 -0.07
N TYR A 18 -9.70 -0.44 -0.62
CA TYR A 18 -10.02 -1.87 -0.58
C TYR A 18 -8.92 -2.65 0.13
N THR A 19 -9.30 -3.58 1.00
CA THR A 19 -8.39 -4.58 1.58
C THR A 19 -9.17 -5.82 1.98
N SER A 20 -8.52 -6.91 2.35
CA SER A 20 -9.23 -8.16 2.68
C SER A 20 -9.77 -8.13 4.10
N THR A 21 -10.77 -8.96 4.40
CA THR A 21 -11.23 -9.18 5.78
C THR A 21 -10.14 -9.76 6.71
N GLN A 22 -9.02 -10.23 6.15
CA GLN A 22 -7.87 -10.80 6.88
C GLN A 22 -6.66 -9.85 6.94
N ALA A 23 -6.76 -8.66 6.35
CA ALA A 23 -5.69 -7.68 6.38
C ALA A 23 -5.46 -7.14 7.81
N HIS A 24 -4.25 -6.68 8.07
CA HIS A 24 -3.93 -6.13 9.38
C HIS A 24 -4.66 -4.80 9.63
N SER A 25 -5.13 -4.59 10.86
CA SER A 25 -5.91 -3.40 11.27
C SER A 25 -5.17 -2.07 11.08
N SER A 26 -3.85 -2.10 10.85
CA SER A 26 -3.07 -0.91 10.48
C SER A 26 -3.54 -0.28 9.17
N ILE A 27 -4.08 -1.05 8.23
CA ILE A 27 -4.58 -0.52 6.96
C ILE A 27 -5.82 0.35 7.19
N GLU A 28 -6.76 -0.12 8.01
CA GLU A 28 -7.93 0.67 8.42
C GLU A 28 -7.52 1.91 9.20
N LYS A 29 -6.58 1.77 10.14
CA LYS A 29 -6.04 2.91 10.91
C LYS A 29 -5.40 3.95 9.98
N ALA A 30 -4.63 3.51 8.98
CA ALA A 30 -4.02 4.39 7.98
C ALA A 30 -5.08 5.09 7.11
N ALA A 31 -6.16 4.40 6.74
CA ALA A 31 -7.29 5.00 6.01
C ALA A 31 -7.96 6.12 6.81
N ARG A 32 -8.21 5.88 8.10
CA ARG A 32 -8.76 6.91 9.01
C ARG A 32 -7.83 8.12 9.13
N VAL A 33 -6.53 7.90 9.33
CA VAL A 33 -5.53 8.98 9.37
C VAL A 33 -5.46 9.74 8.03
N ALA A 34 -5.66 9.04 6.91
CA ALA A 34 -5.71 9.63 5.58
C ALA A 34 -7.02 10.37 5.26
N GLY A 35 -7.97 10.42 6.20
CA GLY A 35 -9.25 11.12 6.05
C GLY A 35 -10.29 10.36 5.23
N ILE A 36 -10.08 9.06 5.00
CA ILE A 36 -11.06 8.22 4.32
C ILE A 36 -12.22 7.92 5.27
N LYS A 37 -13.43 8.12 4.78
CA LYS A 37 -14.66 7.84 5.54
C LYS A 37 -14.80 6.34 5.80
N PRO A 38 -15.29 5.93 6.99
CA PRO A 38 -15.50 4.52 7.32
C PRO A 38 -16.35 3.79 6.27
N GLU A 39 -17.39 4.43 5.73
CA GLU A 39 -18.24 3.87 4.70
C GLU A 39 -17.56 3.66 3.34
N ASN A 40 -16.41 4.29 3.09
CA ASN A 40 -15.62 4.12 1.87
C ASN A 40 -14.36 3.24 2.11
N PHE A 41 -14.32 2.51 3.22
CA PHE A 41 -13.30 1.51 3.50
C PHE A 41 -13.92 0.12 3.34
N HIS A 42 -13.63 -0.51 2.20
CA HIS A 42 -14.29 -1.75 1.81
C HIS A 42 -13.41 -2.95 2.13
N LEU A 43 -13.94 -3.82 2.99
CA LEU A 43 -13.38 -5.14 3.26
C LEU A 43 -13.89 -6.13 2.21
N ILE A 44 -12.97 -6.73 1.48
CA ILE A 44 -13.25 -7.76 0.48
C ILE A 44 -13.16 -9.13 1.15
N GLU A 45 -14.17 -9.96 0.91
CA GLU A 45 -14.21 -11.33 1.42
C GLU A 45 -13.09 -12.19 0.84
N VAL A 46 -12.77 -13.24 1.60
CA VAL A 46 -11.68 -14.16 1.29
C VAL A 46 -12.20 -15.52 0.82
N ASP A 47 -11.35 -16.25 0.11
CA ASP A 47 -11.62 -17.63 -0.29
C ASP A 47 -11.39 -18.64 0.86
N ALA A 48 -11.49 -19.94 0.55
CA ALA A 48 -11.27 -21.01 1.52
C ALA A 48 -9.84 -21.08 2.08
N ASP A 49 -8.87 -20.50 1.38
CA ASP A 49 -7.47 -20.37 1.79
C ASP A 49 -7.19 -19.02 2.48
N TYR A 50 -8.25 -18.27 2.82
CA TYR A 50 -8.21 -16.96 3.45
C TYR A 50 -7.53 -15.86 2.62
N ARG A 51 -7.44 -16.03 1.31
CA ARG A 51 -6.89 -15.04 0.37
C ARG A 51 -7.99 -14.13 -0.15
N MET A 52 -7.70 -12.85 -0.35
CA MET A 52 -8.62 -11.91 -0.99
C MET A 52 -9.13 -12.46 -2.32
N CYS A 53 -10.45 -12.50 -2.51
CA CYS A 53 -11.06 -12.95 -3.76
C CYS A 53 -11.05 -11.84 -4.83
N PRO A 54 -10.29 -11.98 -5.94
CA PRO A 54 -10.19 -10.95 -6.98
C PRO A 54 -11.54 -10.66 -7.66
N GLU A 55 -12.40 -11.67 -7.81
CA GLU A 55 -13.72 -11.50 -8.41
C GLU A 55 -14.60 -10.59 -7.57
N LEU A 56 -14.57 -10.76 -6.25
CA LEU A 56 -15.33 -9.91 -5.32
C LEU A 56 -14.75 -8.49 -5.25
N LEU A 57 -13.42 -8.35 -5.29
CA LEU A 57 -12.76 -7.04 -5.43
C LEU A 57 -13.23 -6.32 -6.70
N GLN A 58 -13.18 -6.98 -7.86
CA GLN A 58 -13.60 -6.41 -9.13
C GLN A 58 -15.08 -6.04 -9.15
N GLN A 59 -15.95 -6.86 -8.56
CA GLN A 59 -17.36 -6.55 -8.42
C GLN A 59 -17.60 -5.31 -7.55
N GLN A 60 -16.90 -5.20 -6.41
CA GLN A 60 -17.06 -4.07 -5.51
C GLN A 60 -16.58 -2.77 -6.16
N ILE A 61 -15.41 -2.78 -6.81
CA ILE A 61 -14.90 -1.64 -7.57
C ILE A 61 -15.92 -1.14 -8.60
N VAL A 62 -16.53 -2.03 -9.36
CA VAL A 62 -17.54 -1.66 -10.38
C VAL A 62 -18.77 -1.02 -9.74
N ARG A 63 -19.27 -1.56 -8.63
CA ARG A 63 -20.41 -0.99 -7.91
C ARG A 63 -20.10 0.42 -7.39
N ASP A 64 -18.90 0.62 -6.86
CA ASP A 64 -18.47 1.91 -6.32
C ASP A 64 -18.35 2.96 -7.42
N ILE A 65 -17.75 2.60 -8.56
CA ILE A 65 -17.69 3.47 -9.75
C ILE A 65 -19.09 3.84 -10.23
N GLN A 66 -19.99 2.86 -10.32
CA GLN A 66 -21.39 3.10 -10.73
C GLN A 66 -22.15 4.01 -9.74
N SER A 67 -21.74 4.01 -8.47
CA SER A 67 -22.30 4.87 -7.41
C SER A 67 -21.64 6.26 -7.36
N GLY A 68 -20.74 6.58 -8.29
CA GLY A 68 -20.05 7.87 -8.34
C GLY A 68 -18.88 8.01 -7.35
N LEU A 69 -18.42 6.90 -6.77
CA LEU A 69 -17.22 6.85 -5.95
C LEU A 69 -15.97 6.64 -6.81
N ILE A 70 -14.80 6.91 -6.23
CA ILE A 70 -13.50 6.89 -6.89
C ILE A 70 -12.60 5.87 -6.18
N PRO A 71 -12.50 4.64 -6.72
CA PRO A 71 -11.51 3.66 -6.31
C PRO A 71 -10.09 4.25 -6.45
N PHE A 72 -9.28 4.22 -5.39
CA PHE A 72 -7.91 4.77 -5.48
C PHE A 72 -6.82 3.97 -4.79
N TYR A 73 -7.16 3.05 -3.90
CA TYR A 73 -6.17 2.27 -3.17
C TYR A 73 -6.61 0.84 -2.91
N ILE A 74 -5.76 -0.13 -3.25
CA ILE A 74 -5.89 -1.53 -2.85
C ILE A 74 -4.70 -1.89 -1.96
N ALA A 75 -4.96 -2.51 -0.82
CA ALA A 75 -3.95 -3.13 0.03
C ALA A 75 -4.11 -4.65 -0.02
N ALA A 76 -3.21 -5.31 -0.75
CA ALA A 76 -3.07 -6.77 -0.78
C ALA A 76 -2.02 -7.21 0.25
N THR A 77 -2.12 -8.43 0.76
CA THR A 77 -1.26 -8.93 1.84
C THR A 77 -0.51 -10.20 1.42
N VAL A 78 0.81 -10.19 1.63
CA VAL A 78 1.67 -11.38 1.55
C VAL A 78 1.97 -11.83 2.97
N GLY A 79 1.19 -12.79 3.44
CA GLY A 79 1.25 -13.30 4.81
C GLY A 79 0.36 -12.51 5.76
N THR A 80 -0.93 -12.81 5.75
CA THR A 80 -1.89 -12.27 6.74
C THR A 80 -1.46 -12.66 8.16
N THR A 81 -1.81 -11.84 9.14
CA THR A 81 -1.35 -12.06 10.53
C THR A 81 -1.96 -13.32 11.14
N SER A 82 -3.22 -13.64 10.81
CA SER A 82 -3.97 -14.73 11.44
C SER A 82 -3.63 -16.11 10.87
N SER A 83 -3.46 -16.21 9.55
CA SER A 83 -3.36 -17.49 8.83
C SER A 83 -2.19 -17.59 7.87
N HIS A 84 -1.38 -16.52 7.75
CA HIS A 84 -0.30 -16.41 6.76
C HIS A 84 -0.77 -16.56 5.30
N ALA A 85 -2.04 -16.26 5.02
CA ALA A 85 -2.57 -16.27 3.67
C ALA A 85 -1.85 -15.25 2.78
N ILE A 86 -1.79 -15.56 1.48
CA ILE A 86 -1.08 -14.77 0.48
C ILE A 86 -2.08 -14.41 -0.61
N ASP A 87 -2.38 -13.12 -0.73
CA ASP A 87 -3.31 -12.63 -1.73
C ASP A 87 -2.75 -12.82 -3.16
N PRO A 88 -3.60 -13.16 -4.14
CA PRO A 88 -3.19 -13.36 -5.53
C PRO A 88 -2.81 -12.03 -6.21
N LEU A 89 -1.55 -11.62 -6.09
CA LEU A 89 -1.08 -10.30 -6.51
C LEU A 89 -1.16 -10.08 -8.02
N THR A 90 -1.05 -11.12 -8.83
CA THR A 90 -1.10 -11.00 -10.30
C THR A 90 -2.50 -10.53 -10.74
N GLU A 91 -3.54 -11.15 -10.21
CA GLU A 91 -4.94 -10.88 -10.48
C GLU A 91 -5.36 -9.53 -9.90
N ILE A 92 -4.99 -9.26 -8.65
CA ILE A 92 -5.26 -7.98 -7.98
C ILE A 92 -4.54 -6.83 -8.70
N GLY A 93 -3.30 -7.04 -9.12
CA GLY A 93 -2.51 -6.06 -9.86
C GLY A 93 -3.08 -5.77 -11.25
N ALA A 94 -3.58 -6.78 -11.96
CA ALA A 94 -4.28 -6.59 -13.22
C ALA A 94 -5.55 -5.72 -13.04
N ILE A 95 -6.35 -6.00 -12.01
CA ILE A 95 -7.52 -5.19 -11.65
C ILE A 95 -7.09 -3.75 -11.35
N ALA A 96 -6.06 -3.57 -10.51
CA ALA A 96 -5.57 -2.26 -10.13
C ALA A 96 -5.14 -1.42 -11.35
N GLN A 97 -4.43 -2.02 -12.30
CA GLN A 97 -4.00 -1.35 -13.53
C GLN A 97 -5.16 -0.94 -14.44
N VAL A 98 -6.15 -1.82 -14.62
CA VAL A 98 -7.34 -1.54 -15.46
C VAL A 98 -8.09 -0.31 -14.96
N HIS A 99 -8.21 -0.15 -13.63
CA HIS A 99 -8.94 0.96 -13.01
C HIS A 99 -8.03 2.11 -12.56
N ASN A 100 -6.73 2.06 -12.85
CA ASN A 100 -5.71 3.04 -12.42
C ASN A 100 -5.74 3.29 -10.89
N ILE A 101 -5.80 2.20 -10.12
CA ILE A 101 -5.82 2.19 -8.66
C ILE A 101 -4.41 1.92 -8.13
N TRP A 102 -3.99 2.63 -7.07
CA TRP A 102 -2.71 2.35 -6.43
C TRP A 102 -2.74 0.97 -5.75
N LEU A 103 -1.79 0.10 -6.10
CA LEU A 103 -1.62 -1.19 -5.42
C LEU A 103 -0.49 -1.13 -4.40
N HIS A 104 -0.83 -1.32 -3.13
CA HIS A 104 0.14 -1.58 -2.07
C HIS A 104 0.14 -3.05 -1.67
N VAL A 105 1.33 -3.63 -1.55
CA VAL A 105 1.53 -4.97 -1.01
C VAL A 105 2.13 -4.88 0.39
N ASP A 106 1.38 -5.36 1.38
CA ASP A 106 1.82 -5.55 2.76
C ASP A 106 2.44 -6.95 2.91
N GLY A 107 3.76 -7.01 2.89
CA GLY A 107 4.55 -8.21 3.19
C GLY A 107 5.13 -8.19 4.61
N ALA A 108 4.57 -7.42 5.55
CA ALA A 108 5.14 -7.23 6.88
C ALA A 108 5.55 -8.55 7.54
N MET A 109 4.72 -9.59 7.42
CA MET A 109 4.96 -10.90 8.04
C MET A 109 5.81 -11.82 7.13
N SER A 110 5.31 -12.21 5.95
CA SER A 110 5.97 -13.23 5.11
C SER A 110 7.02 -12.67 4.15
N GLY A 111 7.07 -11.37 3.93
CA GLY A 111 7.90 -10.76 2.88
C GLY A 111 9.39 -11.06 3.00
N THR A 112 9.89 -11.29 4.22
CA THR A 112 11.29 -11.69 4.46
C THR A 112 11.61 -13.07 3.87
N ALA A 113 10.63 -13.98 3.78
CA ALA A 113 10.87 -15.35 3.29
C ALA A 113 11.41 -15.35 1.85
N ALA A 114 11.04 -14.36 1.03
CA ALA A 114 11.51 -14.23 -0.35
C ALA A 114 13.03 -13.95 -0.50
N ILE A 115 13.77 -13.77 0.60
CA ILE A 115 15.24 -13.81 0.57
C ILE A 115 15.72 -15.20 0.15
N CYS A 116 15.00 -16.25 0.54
CA CYS A 116 15.30 -17.62 0.14
C CYS A 116 14.69 -17.90 -1.25
N PRO A 117 15.46 -18.41 -2.23
CA PRO A 117 14.97 -18.67 -3.59
C PRO A 117 13.70 -19.52 -3.66
N GLU A 118 13.55 -20.51 -2.77
CA GLU A 118 12.40 -21.42 -2.71
C GLU A 118 11.09 -20.77 -2.27
N TYR A 119 11.13 -19.56 -1.70
CA TYR A 119 9.94 -18.80 -1.29
C TYR A 119 9.71 -17.55 -2.14
N GLN A 120 10.51 -17.29 -3.19
CA GLN A 120 10.32 -16.09 -4.03
C GLN A 120 8.96 -16.06 -4.75
N TRP A 121 8.31 -17.20 -4.93
CA TRP A 121 6.98 -17.31 -5.53
C TRP A 121 5.90 -16.50 -4.78
N ILE A 122 6.09 -16.21 -3.49
CA ILE A 122 5.14 -15.38 -2.71
C ILE A 122 5.02 -13.94 -3.23
N HIS A 123 5.98 -13.50 -4.07
CA HIS A 123 6.00 -12.19 -4.71
C HIS A 123 5.62 -12.24 -6.20
N GLN A 124 5.06 -13.34 -6.70
CA GLN A 124 4.58 -13.41 -8.08
C GLN A 124 3.47 -12.35 -8.30
N GLY A 125 3.72 -11.38 -9.18
CA GLY A 125 2.83 -10.25 -9.44
C GLY A 125 3.20 -8.95 -8.70
N LEU A 126 4.24 -8.97 -7.85
CA LEU A 126 4.70 -7.79 -7.09
C LEU A 126 5.14 -6.63 -8.00
N GLU A 127 5.59 -6.91 -9.22
CA GLU A 127 5.99 -5.92 -10.23
C GLU A 127 4.85 -4.98 -10.65
N LEU A 128 3.60 -5.39 -10.43
CA LEU A 128 2.39 -4.62 -10.67
C LEU A 128 2.12 -3.61 -9.54
N ALA A 129 2.74 -3.77 -8.38
CA ALA A 129 2.54 -2.90 -7.22
C ALA A 129 3.23 -1.54 -7.34
N ASP A 130 2.62 -0.52 -6.75
CA ASP A 130 3.18 0.83 -6.62
C ASP A 130 4.04 0.97 -5.37
N SER A 131 3.71 0.23 -4.31
CA SER A 131 4.49 0.20 -3.07
C SER A 131 4.46 -1.15 -2.36
N TYR A 132 5.55 -1.48 -1.69
CA TYR A 132 5.73 -2.72 -0.95
C TYR A 132 6.36 -2.44 0.41
N CYS A 133 5.97 -3.18 1.43
CA CYS A 133 6.69 -3.16 2.71
C CYS A 133 6.91 -4.56 3.26
N PHE A 134 7.94 -4.70 4.09
CA PHE A 134 8.11 -5.86 4.95
C PHE A 134 8.83 -5.45 6.25
N ASN A 135 8.75 -6.28 7.28
CA ASN A 135 9.32 -5.97 8.58
C ASN A 135 10.50 -6.90 8.91
N PRO A 136 11.75 -6.44 8.73
CA PRO A 136 12.92 -7.14 9.25
C PRO A 136 12.83 -7.48 10.74
N HIS A 137 12.15 -6.65 11.55
CA HIS A 137 11.99 -6.93 12.98
C HIS A 137 11.09 -8.13 13.30
N LYS A 138 10.38 -8.70 12.31
CA LYS A 138 9.53 -9.88 12.53
C LYS A 138 10.31 -11.16 12.30
N TRP A 139 10.92 -11.29 11.11
CA TRP A 139 11.50 -12.57 10.68
C TRP A 139 12.93 -12.46 10.12
N MET A 140 13.66 -11.39 10.45
CA MET A 140 15.04 -11.15 9.97
C MET A 140 16.04 -10.82 11.10
N LEU A 141 15.75 -11.27 12.34
CA LEU A 141 16.61 -11.09 13.52
C LEU A 141 17.07 -9.63 13.76
N THR A 142 16.25 -8.68 13.35
CA THR A 142 16.46 -7.25 13.61
C THR A 142 15.63 -6.86 14.84
N ASN A 143 16.19 -6.09 15.78
CA ASN A 143 15.40 -5.62 16.93
C ASN A 143 14.33 -4.60 16.49
N PHE A 144 13.27 -4.49 17.29
CA PHE A 144 12.27 -3.44 17.09
C PHE A 144 12.89 -2.04 17.27
N ASP A 145 12.60 -1.04 16.45
CA ASP A 145 11.72 -1.05 15.26
C ASP A 145 12.52 -1.10 13.93
N CYS A 146 12.04 -1.86 12.95
CA CYS A 146 12.57 -1.89 11.58
C CYS A 146 11.50 -2.37 10.58
N THR A 147 11.05 -1.46 9.74
CA THR A 147 10.19 -1.71 8.57
C THR A 147 10.88 -1.15 7.33
N CYS A 148 11.00 -1.97 6.30
CA CYS A 148 11.46 -1.53 4.98
C CYS A 148 10.26 -1.20 4.12
N PHE A 149 10.26 -0.01 3.50
CA PHE A 149 9.21 0.45 2.60
C PHE A 149 9.83 0.83 1.25
N TYR A 150 9.29 0.24 0.18
CA TYR A 150 9.71 0.45 -1.19
C TYR A 150 8.55 1.07 -1.96
N VAL A 151 8.89 1.99 -2.87
CA VAL A 151 7.94 2.63 -3.77
C VAL A 151 8.52 2.64 -5.17
N LYS A 152 7.69 2.33 -6.18
CA LYS A 152 8.10 2.25 -7.58
C LYS A 152 8.54 3.61 -8.13
N ASP A 153 7.77 4.64 -7.79
CA ASP A 153 8.10 6.03 -8.12
C ASP A 153 8.23 6.87 -6.84
N ARG A 154 9.49 7.16 -6.47
CA ARG A 154 9.78 7.97 -5.29
C ARG A 154 9.18 9.37 -5.38
N ALA A 155 9.09 9.97 -6.56
CA ALA A 155 8.66 11.37 -6.71
C ALA A 155 7.24 11.58 -6.19
N LYS A 156 6.35 10.58 -6.32
CA LYS A 156 5.00 10.59 -5.77
C LYS A 156 5.00 10.70 -4.24
N LEU A 157 5.89 9.96 -3.57
CA LEU A 157 6.05 10.04 -2.12
C LEU A 157 6.66 11.38 -1.68
N ILE A 158 7.67 11.86 -2.43
CA ILE A 158 8.30 13.16 -2.16
C ILE A 158 7.28 14.28 -2.25
N HIS A 159 6.53 14.34 -3.35
CA HIS A 159 5.54 15.39 -3.59
C HIS A 159 4.47 15.43 -2.50
N ALA A 160 4.00 14.26 -2.07
CA ALA A 160 2.93 14.17 -1.09
C ALA A 160 3.34 14.48 0.36
N LEU A 161 4.62 14.27 0.70
CA LEU A 161 5.09 14.38 2.09
C LEU A 161 6.06 15.52 2.35
N SER A 162 6.62 16.13 1.31
CA SER A 162 7.62 17.19 1.49
C SER A 162 6.96 18.48 1.97
N ILE A 163 7.44 18.97 3.11
CA ILE A 163 7.29 20.35 3.54
C ILE A 163 8.71 20.90 3.61
N MET A 164 9.04 21.89 2.76
CA MET A 164 10.39 22.47 2.69
C MET A 164 10.40 23.88 3.30
N PRO A 165 10.48 23.99 4.63
CA PRO A 165 10.66 25.29 5.28
C PRO A 165 12.06 25.84 4.99
N GLU A 166 12.21 27.17 5.07
CA GLU A 166 13.46 27.88 4.71
C GLU A 166 14.69 27.35 5.46
N PHE A 167 14.53 26.98 6.73
CA PHE A 167 15.63 26.49 7.58
C PHE A 167 16.13 25.07 7.24
N LEU A 168 15.43 24.31 6.39
CA LEU A 168 15.90 23.02 5.87
C LEU A 168 16.59 23.14 4.50
N LYS A 169 16.60 24.33 3.90
CA LYS A 169 17.27 24.56 2.61
C LYS A 169 18.78 24.64 2.80
N ASN A 170 19.50 23.86 2.00
CA ASN A 170 20.95 23.96 1.87
C ASN A 170 21.33 23.59 0.43
N GLN A 171 22.53 24.00 0.00
CA GLN A 171 22.99 23.80 -1.39
C GLN A 171 22.96 22.33 -1.83
N ALA A 172 23.18 21.38 -0.92
CA ALA A 172 23.11 19.96 -1.25
C ALA A 172 21.65 19.56 -1.55
N SER A 173 20.69 19.90 -0.69
CA SER A 173 19.25 19.64 -0.89
C SER A 173 18.72 20.27 -2.17
N THR A 174 19.15 21.49 -2.53
CA THR A 174 18.74 22.16 -3.78
C THR A 174 19.38 21.57 -5.03
N SER A 175 20.49 20.84 -4.91
CA SER A 175 21.18 20.25 -6.05
C SER A 175 20.45 19.05 -6.68
N GLY A 176 19.45 18.48 -5.98
CA GLY A 176 18.76 17.25 -6.40
C GLY A 176 19.61 15.98 -6.37
N LYS A 177 20.89 16.07 -5.95
CA LYS A 177 21.85 14.94 -5.91
C LYS A 177 21.81 14.16 -4.60
N VAL A 178 21.10 14.64 -3.59
CA VAL A 178 20.97 14.00 -2.28
C VAL A 178 19.51 13.78 -1.92
N ILE A 179 19.23 12.65 -1.26
CA ILE A 179 17.92 12.34 -0.72
C ILE A 179 17.94 12.79 0.74
N ASN A 180 17.29 13.93 1.03
CA ASN A 180 17.10 14.35 2.41
C ASN A 180 15.92 13.58 3.00
N LYS A 181 16.21 12.64 3.92
CA LYS A 181 15.17 11.83 4.59
C LYS A 181 14.42 12.62 5.68
N ALA A 182 14.98 13.72 6.17
CA ALA A 182 14.37 14.53 7.23
C ALA A 182 13.18 15.37 6.74
N ILE A 183 13.01 15.55 5.42
CA ILE A 183 11.83 16.18 4.84
C ILE A 183 10.58 15.29 4.97
N TYR A 184 10.75 14.01 5.35
CA TYR A 184 9.67 13.04 5.53
C TYR A 184 9.39 12.68 7.00
N SER A 185 10.21 13.16 7.95
CA SER A 185 10.05 12.85 9.38
C SER A 185 9.33 13.98 10.10
N THR A 186 8.15 13.70 10.67
CA THR A 186 7.65 14.48 11.80
C THR A 186 8.53 14.17 13.00
N GLN A 187 9.17 15.19 13.59
CA GLN A 187 9.88 15.05 14.86
C GLN A 187 8.96 14.55 15.97
#